data_AF-A0A8T5JMN4-F1
#
_entry.id   AF-A0A8T5JMN4-F1
#
_cell.length_a   1.000
_cell.length_b   1.000
_cell.length_c   1.000
_cell.angle_alpha   90.00
_cell.angle_beta   90.00
_cell.angle_gamma   90.00
#
_symmetry.space_group_name_H-M   'P 1'
#
loop_
_entity.id
_entity.type
_entity.pdbx_description
1 polymer ?
#
loop_
_entity_poly.entity_id
_entity_poly.type
_entity_poly.pdbx_seq_one_letter_code
_entity_poly.pdbx_strand_id
1 'polypeptide(L)'
;MSYIKSSLCNSLGVLCIGCCGKLSDSKEEVAQGIKKNTLEFKHSVSDKHNKKQLKHFRDRHPARELRNSGVCRNLIYDVDKDLIFCPIHQEICGTDNGTDLRDGHCDTLHLCKAAFLFDLWPKEKRDEFISFLRKKMRKGMCWHKLSKGLDNDKLLYEFEGI
;
A
#
# COMPACT_ATOMS: atom_id res chain seq x y z
N MET A 1 5.37 17.47 10.14
CA MET A 1 4.59 16.94 9.00
C MET A 1 3.66 15.85 9.50
N SER A 2 2.35 15.99 9.30
CA SER A 2 1.34 15.03 9.75
C SER A 2 1.01 14.06 8.61
N TYR A 3 1.60 12.86 8.66
CA TYR A 3 1.00 11.70 8.00
C TYR A 3 0.66 10.71 9.12
N ILE A 4 -0.40 9.92 8.96
CA ILE A 4 -0.71 8.92 9.97
C ILE A 4 0.14 7.70 9.68
N LYS A 5 1.08 7.40 10.58
CA LYS A 5 1.92 6.22 10.49
C LYS A 5 1.08 5.01 10.89
N SER A 6 0.96 4.04 9.99
CA SER A 6 0.44 2.73 10.36
C SER A 6 1.45 1.62 10.15
N SER A 7 1.64 0.84 11.21
CA SER A 7 2.57 -0.29 11.20
C SER A 7 1.97 -1.54 10.56
N LEU A 8 0.64 -1.63 10.43
CA LEU A 8 -0.08 -2.80 9.93
C LEU A 8 0.41 -3.26 8.54
N CYS A 9 0.40 -2.36 7.57
CA CYS A 9 0.72 -2.67 6.18
C CYS A 9 2.17 -3.14 6.00
N ASN A 10 3.10 -2.51 6.73
CA ASN A 10 4.50 -2.93 6.71
C ASN A 10 4.71 -4.31 7.34
N SER A 11 4.03 -4.60 8.45
CA SER A 11 4.15 -5.87 9.17
C SER A 11 3.69 -7.09 8.36
N LEU A 12 2.87 -6.87 7.33
CA LEU A 12 2.36 -7.91 6.43
C LEU A 12 3.19 -8.05 5.15
N GLY A 13 4.14 -7.14 4.90
CA GLY A 13 4.72 -7.04 3.57
C GLY A 13 3.61 -6.82 2.53
N VAL A 14 2.69 -5.90 2.81
CA VAL A 14 1.70 -5.45 1.82
C VAL A 14 1.47 -3.98 2.09
N LEU A 15 2.08 -3.11 1.30
CA LEU A 15 1.76 -1.69 1.36
C LEU A 15 0.45 -1.47 0.59
N CYS A 16 -0.55 -1.01 1.34
CA CYS A 16 -1.96 -0.81 0.99
C CYS A 16 -2.25 -0.53 -0.49
N ILE A 17 -3.15 -1.32 -1.08
CA ILE A 17 -3.58 -1.18 -2.48
C ILE A 17 -4.77 -0.19 -2.59
N GLY A 18 -5.39 0.18 -1.45
CA GLY A 18 -6.59 1.03 -1.38
C GLY A 18 -6.40 2.46 -0.85
N CYS A 19 -5.27 2.76 -0.21
CA CYS A 19 -5.09 4.02 0.54
C CYS A 19 -4.95 5.27 -0.36
N CYS A 20 -4.94 5.10 -1.68
CA CYS A 20 -4.95 6.19 -2.65
C CYS A 20 -6.09 6.08 -3.67
N GLY A 21 -6.99 5.09 -3.57
CA GLY A 21 -8.05 4.87 -4.54
C GLY A 21 -8.83 3.57 -4.37
N LYS A 22 -10.09 3.59 -4.81
CA LYS A 22 -11.03 2.46 -4.77
C LYS A 22 -10.44 1.24 -5.49
N LEU A 23 -10.37 0.11 -4.79
CA LEU A 23 -9.93 -1.16 -5.39
C LEU A 23 -10.96 -1.68 -6.39
N SER A 24 -10.54 -1.99 -7.62
CA SER A 24 -11.37 -2.77 -8.55
C SER A 24 -11.69 -4.14 -7.93
N ASP A 25 -12.89 -4.63 -8.23
CA ASP A 25 -13.33 -5.97 -7.86
C ASP A 25 -12.55 -7.07 -8.59
N SER A 26 -11.96 -6.76 -9.76
CA SER A 26 -11.15 -7.71 -10.52
C SER A 26 -9.70 -7.74 -10.03
N LYS A 27 -9.26 -8.91 -9.54
CA LYS A 27 -7.86 -9.15 -9.19
C LYS A 27 -6.95 -8.99 -10.41
N GLU A 28 -7.41 -9.42 -11.58
CA GLU A 28 -6.66 -9.42 -12.83
C GLU A 28 -6.41 -7.99 -13.32
N GLU A 29 -7.43 -7.13 -13.29
CA GLU A 29 -7.27 -5.70 -13.59
C GLU A 29 -6.29 -5.02 -12.63
N VAL A 30 -6.35 -5.38 -11.34
CA VAL A 30 -5.43 -4.83 -10.35
C VAL A 30 -4.00 -5.29 -10.63
N ALA A 31 -3.82 -6.57 -10.94
CA ALA A 31 -2.51 -7.14 -11.29
C ALA A 31 -1.93 -6.51 -12.57
N GLN A 32 -2.74 -6.27 -13.59
CA GLN A 32 -2.32 -5.56 -14.81
C GLN A 32 -1.99 -4.08 -14.52
N GLY A 33 -2.75 -3.47 -13.59
CA GLY A 33 -2.47 -2.19 -12.92
C GLY A 33 -1.01 -2.11 -12.48
N ILE A 34 -0.68 -2.96 -11.52
CA ILE A 34 0.62 -3.05 -10.85
C ILE A 34 1.71 -3.44 -11.83
N LYS A 35 1.47 -4.40 -12.74
CA LYS A 35 2.45 -4.81 -13.75
C LYS A 35 2.89 -3.64 -14.62
N LYS A 36 1.95 -2.81 -15.08
CA LYS A 36 2.28 -1.61 -15.88
C LYS A 36 3.12 -0.62 -15.08
N ASN A 37 2.70 -0.30 -13.85
CA ASN A 37 3.45 0.61 -12.98
C ASN A 37 4.87 0.08 -12.71
N THR A 38 5.01 -1.23 -12.53
CA THR A 38 6.31 -1.89 -12.30
C THR A 38 7.22 -1.76 -13.51
N LEU A 39 6.69 -1.93 -14.72
CA LEU A 39 7.45 -1.71 -15.95
C LEU A 39 7.86 -0.24 -16.08
N GLU A 40 6.94 0.70 -15.91
CA GLU A 40 7.23 2.15 -15.95
C GLU A 40 8.31 2.54 -14.92
N PHE A 41 8.24 1.98 -13.71
CA PHE A 41 9.23 2.19 -12.66
C PHE A 41 10.62 1.70 -13.09
N LYS A 42 10.73 0.47 -13.60
CA LYS A 42 12.00 -0.10 -14.06
C LYS A 42 12.65 0.70 -15.20
N HIS A 43 11.86 1.35 -16.05
CA HIS A 43 12.38 2.21 -17.12
C HIS A 43 12.80 3.60 -16.63
N SER A 44 12.19 4.12 -15.56
CA SER A 44 12.38 5.50 -15.09
C SER A 44 13.29 5.62 -13.88
N VAL A 45 13.53 4.53 -13.15
CA VAL A 45 14.28 4.50 -11.89
C VAL A 45 15.35 3.42 -11.97
N SER A 46 16.60 3.85 -12.13
CA SER A 46 17.79 2.98 -12.08
C SER A 46 18.32 2.83 -10.65
N ASP A 47 18.05 3.82 -9.79
CA ASP A 47 18.40 3.81 -8.38
C ASP A 47 17.20 4.21 -7.53
N LYS A 48 16.71 3.28 -6.70
CA LYS A 48 15.57 3.46 -5.80
C LYS A 48 15.79 4.48 -4.68
N HIS A 49 17.03 4.94 -4.49
CA HIS A 49 17.38 6.01 -3.56
C HIS A 49 17.50 7.37 -4.24
N ASN A 50 17.47 7.43 -5.57
CA ASN A 50 17.54 8.67 -6.33
C ASN A 50 16.19 9.41 -6.30
N LYS A 51 16.11 10.44 -5.45
CA LYS A 51 14.90 11.25 -5.27
C LYS A 51 14.38 11.89 -6.55
N LYS A 52 15.27 12.31 -7.45
CA LYS A 52 14.89 12.93 -8.73
C LYS A 52 14.17 11.92 -9.63
N GLN A 53 14.67 10.68 -9.70
CA GLN A 53 14.04 9.61 -10.46
C GLN A 53 12.70 9.18 -9.84
N LEU A 54 12.63 9.09 -8.50
CA LEU A 54 11.38 8.79 -7.80
C LEU A 54 10.30 9.86 -8.03
N LYS A 55 10.68 11.15 -8.00
CA LYS A 55 9.78 12.25 -8.35
C LYS A 55 9.33 12.17 -9.81
N HIS A 56 10.25 11.89 -10.73
CA HIS A 56 9.89 11.71 -12.13
C HIS A 56 8.89 10.57 -12.33
N PHE A 57 9.10 9.43 -11.67
CA PHE A 57 8.14 8.33 -11.66
C PHE A 57 6.78 8.74 -11.09
N ARG A 58 6.75 9.46 -9.98
CA ARG A 58 5.51 9.99 -9.39
C ARG A 58 4.77 10.95 -10.34
N ASP A 59 5.50 11.85 -10.98
CA ASP A 59 4.98 12.96 -11.79
C ASP A 59 4.66 12.58 -13.24
N ARG A 60 4.91 11.32 -13.63
CA ARG A 60 4.60 10.81 -14.97
C ARG A 60 3.10 10.88 -15.33
N HIS A 61 2.25 11.12 -14.33
CA HIS A 61 0.82 11.34 -14.45
C HIS A 61 0.39 12.50 -13.54
N PRO A 62 -0.68 13.24 -13.89
CA PRO A 62 -1.29 14.24 -13.02
C PRO A 62 -1.51 13.76 -11.58
N ALA A 63 -1.33 14.66 -10.63
CA ALA A 63 -1.60 14.41 -9.23
C ALA A 63 -3.05 13.91 -9.06
N ARG A 64 -3.23 12.87 -8.22
CA ARG A 64 -4.52 12.24 -7.91
C ARG A 64 -5.20 11.50 -9.09
N GLU A 65 -4.53 11.36 -10.23
CA GLU A 65 -5.06 10.53 -11.32
C GLU A 65 -5.03 9.05 -10.91
N LEU A 66 -6.22 8.44 -10.79
CA LEU A 66 -6.37 7.01 -10.68
C LEU A 66 -6.44 6.35 -12.05
N ARG A 67 -5.95 5.12 -12.15
CA ARG A 67 -6.16 4.32 -13.36
C ARG A 67 -7.64 3.92 -13.46
N ASN A 68 -8.11 3.61 -14.66
CA ASN A 68 -9.47 3.08 -14.86
C ASN A 68 -9.77 1.83 -14.02
N SER A 69 -8.75 1.04 -13.66
CA SER A 69 -8.87 -0.11 -12.75
C SER A 69 -8.92 0.27 -11.26
N GLY A 70 -8.92 1.56 -10.91
CA GLY A 70 -8.92 2.05 -9.53
C GLY A 70 -7.58 1.90 -8.80
N VAL A 71 -6.57 1.29 -9.43
CA VAL A 71 -5.26 1.05 -8.80
C VAL A 71 -4.43 2.33 -8.74
N CYS A 72 -3.79 2.53 -7.58
CA CYS A 72 -2.78 3.56 -7.39
C CYS A 72 -1.67 3.45 -8.44
N ARG A 73 -1.37 4.56 -9.11
CA ARG A 73 -0.29 4.62 -10.11
C ARG A 73 1.09 4.40 -9.49
N ASN A 74 1.27 4.65 -8.21
CA ASN A 74 2.58 4.49 -7.57
C ASN A 74 2.81 3.10 -6.96
N LEU A 75 1.88 2.17 -7.13
CA LEU A 75 2.00 0.83 -6.58
C LEU A 75 2.68 -0.11 -7.57
N ILE A 76 3.76 -0.78 -7.14
CA ILE A 76 4.57 -1.69 -7.95
C ILE A 76 4.72 -3.04 -7.26
N TYR A 77 5.22 -4.03 -8.00
CA TYR A 77 5.58 -5.35 -7.48
C TYR A 77 7.11 -5.52 -7.49
N ASP A 78 7.66 -5.80 -6.31
CA ASP A 78 9.03 -6.26 -6.10
C ASP A 78 9.07 -7.79 -6.31
N VAL A 79 9.75 -8.23 -7.36
CA VAL A 79 9.90 -9.67 -7.64
C VAL A 79 10.84 -10.33 -6.64
N ASP A 80 11.87 -9.61 -6.19
CA ASP A 80 12.91 -10.18 -5.31
C ASP A 80 12.38 -10.39 -3.89
N LYS A 81 11.42 -9.55 -3.49
CA LYS A 81 10.77 -9.62 -2.16
C LYS A 81 9.38 -10.24 -2.18
N ASP A 82 8.88 -10.63 -3.35
CA ASP A 82 7.50 -11.05 -3.57
C ASP A 82 6.48 -10.09 -2.91
N LEU A 83 6.65 -8.79 -3.14
CA LEU A 83 6.00 -7.74 -2.36
C LEU A 83 5.35 -6.67 -3.27
N ILE A 84 4.10 -6.33 -2.97
CA ILE A 84 3.45 -5.14 -3.57
C ILE A 84 3.68 -3.94 -2.66
N PHE A 85 4.27 -2.87 -3.21
CA PHE A 85 4.57 -1.67 -2.45
C PHE A 85 4.64 -0.38 -3.25
N CYS A 86 4.71 0.75 -2.53
CA CYS A 86 4.89 2.07 -3.11
C CYS A 86 6.33 2.54 -2.90
N PRO A 87 7.14 2.76 -3.97
CA PRO A 87 8.55 3.09 -3.85
C PRO A 87 8.78 4.53 -3.39
N ILE A 88 7.76 5.39 -3.48
CA ILE A 88 7.79 6.76 -2.97
C ILE A 88 7.23 6.88 -1.55
N HIS A 89 6.90 5.75 -0.90
CA HIS A 89 6.52 5.76 0.51
C HIS A 89 7.72 6.17 1.36
N GLN A 90 7.54 7.09 2.30
CA GLN A 90 8.65 7.63 3.07
C GLN A 90 9.41 6.59 3.91
N GLU A 91 8.78 5.50 4.33
CA GLU A 91 9.47 4.41 5.04
C GLU A 91 10.36 3.58 4.11
N ILE A 92 10.17 3.71 2.81
CA ILE A 92 10.95 3.02 1.78
C ILE A 92 12.02 3.94 1.21
N CYS A 93 11.65 5.13 0.76
CA CYS A 93 12.59 6.05 0.15
C CYS A 93 13.18 7.08 1.12
N GLY A 94 12.64 7.26 2.33
CA GLY A 94 12.91 8.42 3.19
C GLY A 94 12.18 9.68 2.73
N THR A 95 12.39 10.79 3.43
CA THR A 95 11.92 12.12 3.00
C THR A 95 12.91 12.79 2.04
N ASP A 96 12.50 13.83 1.34
CA ASP A 96 13.37 14.72 0.56
C ASP A 96 13.27 16.14 1.11
N ASN A 97 14.36 16.64 1.71
CA ASN A 97 14.35 17.90 2.48
C ASN A 97 13.21 17.96 3.51
N GLY A 98 13.02 16.87 4.25
CA GLY A 98 11.94 16.71 5.22
C GLY A 98 10.57 16.40 4.62
N THR A 99 10.39 16.47 3.29
CA THR A 99 9.09 16.32 2.62
C THR A 99 8.81 14.88 2.19
N ASP A 100 7.59 14.41 2.42
CA ASP A 100 7.07 13.14 1.88
C ASP A 100 6.84 13.30 0.37
N LEU A 101 7.42 12.41 -0.44
CA LEU A 101 7.27 12.48 -1.89
C LEU A 101 5.82 12.28 -2.34
N ARG A 102 4.96 11.71 -1.51
CA ARG A 102 3.53 11.51 -1.77
C ARG A 102 2.71 12.79 -1.58
N ASP A 103 3.24 13.80 -0.91
CA ASP A 103 2.51 15.04 -0.61
C ASP A 103 2.02 15.70 -1.91
N GLY A 104 0.77 16.15 -1.92
CA GLY A 104 0.06 16.65 -3.10
C GLY A 104 -0.41 15.58 -4.10
N HIS A 105 0.13 14.35 -4.06
CA HIS A 105 -0.21 13.26 -5.00
C HIS A 105 -1.05 12.13 -4.39
N CYS A 106 -1.00 11.97 -3.08
CA CYS A 106 -1.74 10.97 -2.33
C CYS A 106 -2.47 11.63 -1.15
N ASP A 107 -3.55 11.01 -0.69
CA ASP A 107 -4.11 11.33 0.62
C ASP A 107 -3.26 10.63 1.70
N THR A 108 -2.26 11.35 2.22
CA THR A 108 -1.35 10.85 3.25
C THR A 108 -1.95 10.81 4.64
N LEU A 109 -3.18 11.31 4.81
CA LEU A 109 -3.93 11.28 6.06
C LEU A 109 -4.95 10.13 6.10
N HIS A 110 -5.28 9.55 4.95
CA HIS A 110 -6.19 8.43 4.87
C HIS A 110 -5.57 7.14 5.43
N LEU A 111 -6.31 6.49 6.33
CA LEU A 111 -6.09 5.11 6.77
C LEU A 111 -7.43 4.37 6.73
N CYS A 112 -7.40 3.10 6.33
CA CYS A 112 -8.56 2.24 6.57
C CYS A 112 -8.74 2.05 8.09
N LYS A 113 -9.97 1.75 8.51
CA LYS A 113 -10.32 1.57 9.93
C LYS A 113 -9.45 0.52 10.61
N ALA A 114 -9.14 -0.58 9.92
CA ALA A 114 -8.26 -1.62 10.42
C ALA A 114 -6.85 -1.08 10.74
N ALA A 115 -6.27 -0.28 9.84
CA ALA A 115 -4.96 0.35 10.07
C ALA A 115 -5.02 1.37 11.22
N PHE A 116 -6.05 2.22 11.24
CA PHE A 116 -6.24 3.20 12.32
C PHE A 116 -6.35 2.54 13.70
N LEU A 117 -7.21 1.53 13.84
CA LEU A 117 -7.38 0.82 15.11
C LEU A 117 -6.14 0.02 15.50
N PHE A 118 -5.46 -0.58 14.52
CA PHE A 118 -4.25 -1.35 14.77
C PHE A 118 -3.21 -0.57 15.56
N ASP A 119 -2.94 0.68 15.20
CA ASP A 119 -1.92 1.48 15.91
C ASP A 119 -2.38 1.99 17.29
N LEU A 120 -3.70 1.96 17.57
CA LEU A 120 -4.25 2.26 18.89
C LEU A 120 -4.26 1.03 19.82
N TRP A 121 -4.10 -0.17 19.27
CA TRP A 121 -4.14 -1.40 20.06
C TRP A 121 -2.85 -1.63 20.86
N PRO A 122 -2.95 -2.26 22.04
CA PRO A 122 -1.81 -2.84 22.73
C PRO A 122 -1.01 -3.78 21.82
N LYS A 123 0.28 -3.93 22.11
CA LYS A 123 1.19 -4.75 21.29
C LYS A 123 0.67 -6.19 21.15
N GLU A 124 0.11 -6.74 22.21
CA GLU A 124 -0.42 -8.10 22.28
C GLU A 124 -1.54 -8.30 21.25
N LYS A 125 -2.52 -7.38 21.21
CA LYS A 125 -3.63 -7.41 20.25
C LYS A 125 -3.16 -7.17 18.82
N ARG A 126 -2.14 -6.33 18.62
CA ARG A 126 -1.49 -6.17 17.29
C ARG A 126 -0.87 -7.48 16.81
N ASP A 127 -0.12 -8.17 17.68
CA ASP A 127 0.55 -9.43 17.35
C ASP A 127 -0.48 -10.54 17.03
N GLU A 128 -1.59 -10.58 17.76
CA GLU A 128 -2.73 -11.46 17.48
C GLU A 128 -3.35 -11.19 16.11
N PHE A 129 -3.60 -9.91 15.79
CA PHE A 129 -4.18 -9.54 14.50
C PHE A 129 -3.26 -9.88 13.33
N ILE A 130 -1.95 -9.60 13.45
CA ILE A 130 -0.96 -10.00 12.44
C ILE A 130 -0.95 -11.53 12.27
N SER A 131 -1.02 -12.28 13.37
CA SER A 131 -1.08 -13.75 13.34
C SER A 131 -2.35 -14.26 12.65
N PHE A 132 -3.49 -13.63 12.90
CA PHE A 132 -4.76 -13.89 12.21
C PHE A 132 -4.64 -13.67 10.70
N LEU A 133 -4.13 -12.52 10.26
CA LEU A 133 -3.97 -12.20 8.84
C LEU A 133 -2.98 -13.16 8.14
N ARG A 134 -1.85 -13.46 8.77
CA ARG A 134 -0.89 -14.46 8.26
C ARG A 134 -1.51 -15.85 8.17
N LYS A 135 -2.39 -16.24 9.10
CA LYS A 135 -3.14 -17.50 9.03
C LYS A 135 -4.11 -17.50 7.84
N LYS A 136 -4.78 -16.38 7.54
CA LYS A 136 -5.64 -16.24 6.34
C LYS A 136 -4.84 -16.42 5.05
N MET A 137 -3.67 -15.79 4.96
CA MET A 137 -2.78 -15.94 3.80
C MET A 137 -2.33 -17.38 3.61
N ARG A 138 -1.91 -18.06 4.69
CA ARG A 138 -1.54 -19.49 4.65
C ARG A 138 -2.68 -20.41 4.22
N LYS A 139 -3.94 -20.01 4.46
CA LYS A 139 -5.15 -20.73 3.98
C LYS A 139 -5.54 -20.38 2.54
N GLY A 140 -4.67 -19.71 1.78
CA GLY A 140 -4.88 -19.39 0.37
C GLY A 140 -5.58 -18.05 0.11
N MET A 141 -5.73 -17.18 1.12
CA MET A 141 -6.19 -15.82 0.88
C MET A 141 -5.10 -15.03 0.13
N CYS A 142 -5.40 -14.63 -1.11
CA CYS A 142 -4.49 -13.79 -1.88
C CYS A 142 -4.46 -12.34 -1.37
N TRP A 143 -3.38 -11.62 -1.73
CA TRP A 143 -3.18 -10.21 -1.37
C TRP A 143 -4.35 -9.30 -1.73
N HIS A 144 -5.06 -9.56 -2.84
CA HIS A 144 -6.18 -8.74 -3.30
C HIS A 144 -7.38 -8.86 -2.34
N LYS A 145 -7.73 -10.09 -1.98
CA LYS A 145 -8.77 -10.36 -0.98
C LYS A 145 -8.40 -9.84 0.39
N LEU A 146 -7.13 -9.95 0.78
CA LEU A 146 -6.62 -9.42 2.04
C LEU A 146 -6.77 -7.89 2.08
N SER A 147 -6.28 -7.19 1.06
CA SER A 147 -6.36 -5.72 0.99
C SER A 147 -7.80 -5.24 0.99
N LYS A 148 -8.69 -5.86 0.18
CA LYS A 148 -10.11 -5.51 0.17
C LYS A 148 -10.79 -5.77 1.51
N GLY A 149 -10.47 -6.88 2.16
CA GLY A 149 -11.03 -7.25 3.45
C GLY A 149 -10.62 -6.30 4.58
N LEU A 150 -9.42 -5.72 4.51
CA LEU A 150 -8.95 -4.69 5.44
C LEU A 150 -9.59 -3.33 5.15
N ASP A 151 -9.83 -3.02 3.88
CA ASP A 151 -10.41 -1.76 3.41
C ASP A 151 -11.91 -1.65 3.71
N ASN A 152 -12.65 -2.76 3.58
CA ASN A 152 -14.10 -2.82 3.79
C ASN A 152 -14.52 -3.34 5.17
N ASP A 153 -13.61 -3.28 6.15
CA ASP A 153 -13.78 -3.74 7.54
C ASP A 153 -14.05 -5.24 7.74
N LYS A 154 -14.24 -6.05 6.69
CA LYS A 154 -14.60 -7.47 6.83
C LYS A 154 -13.61 -8.25 7.70
N LEU A 155 -12.31 -8.06 7.48
CA LEU A 155 -11.27 -8.77 8.23
C LEU A 155 -11.10 -8.25 9.65
N LEU A 156 -11.44 -6.97 9.87
CA LEU A 156 -11.50 -6.39 11.20
C LEU A 156 -12.65 -7.01 12.00
N TYR A 157 -13.86 -7.03 11.44
CA TYR A 157 -15.03 -7.63 12.11
C TYR A 157 -14.86 -9.13 12.35
N GLU A 158 -14.32 -9.86 11.37
CA GLU A 158 -14.02 -11.28 11.55
C GLU A 158 -13.00 -11.54 12.67
N PHE A 159 -12.04 -10.62 12.88
CA PHE A 159 -11.08 -10.73 13.99
C PHE A 159 -11.71 -10.41 15.35
N GLU A 160 -12.55 -9.37 15.42
CA GLU A 160 -13.25 -8.97 16.64
C GLU A 160 -14.43 -9.90 17.00
N GLY A 161 -14.85 -10.77 16.07
CA GLY A 161 -15.96 -11.70 16.26
C GLY A 161 -17.35 -11.05 16.13
N ILE A 162 -17.46 -10.03 15.29
CA ILE A 162 -18.68 -9.22 15.06
C ILE A 162 -19.23 -9.48 13.65
#